data_AF-W5VWM3-F1
#
_entry.id   AF-W5VWM3-F1
#
_cell.length_a   1.000
_cell.length_b   1.000
_cell.length_c   1.000
_cell.angle_alpha   90.00
_cell.angle_beta   90.00
_cell.angle_gamma   90.00
#
_symmetry.space_group_name_H-M   'P 1'
#
loop_
_entity.id
_entity.type
_entity.pdbx_description
1 polymer ?
#
loop_
_entity_poly.entity_id
_entity_poly.type
_entity_poly.pdbx_seq_one_letter_code
_entity_poly.pdbx_strand_id
1 'polypeptide(L)'
;IGQAFPYTPIANPRHFVPDWTFGIQEERLQKTVDEARAKGAWTVVLLSHNGMDVDLKLASRVTGIDVVLGGHTHDAVVQPVAVGTTLVTNAGCNGKFLAVLDMDVQRDGLKGYEYRLLPVFSNVLQADAEMSALIRTQRAPYEAKVGEQLAVSQGLLYRRGNFNGSLDQVILDALLAVKDAEIAFSPGFRWGTSVLPGAAITMDDVMNATAITYPFVTTNVLTGDSIKALLEDICDNLFNPDPYYQHGGDM
;
A
#
# COMPACT_ATOMS: atom_id res chain seq x y z
N ILE A 1 12.53 6.62 13.49
CA ILE A 1 11.75 5.56 14.17
C ILE A 1 11.00 4.80 13.09
N GLY A 2 10.96 3.46 13.13
CA GLY A 2 10.22 2.66 12.15
C GLY A 2 8.93 2.11 12.74
N GLN A 3 7.85 2.12 11.96
CA GLN A 3 6.55 1.59 12.37
C GLN A 3 5.95 0.73 11.25
N ALA A 4 5.78 -0.55 11.55
CA ALA A 4 5.16 -1.52 10.65
C ALA A 4 3.62 -1.41 10.70
N PHE A 5 2.96 -1.97 9.68
CA PHE A 5 1.50 -1.98 9.57
C PHE A 5 0.84 -2.64 10.79
N PRO A 6 -0.03 -1.92 11.53
CA PRO A 6 -0.53 -2.37 12.82
C PRO A 6 -1.53 -3.53 12.73
N TYR A 7 -2.18 -3.72 11.58
CA TYR A 7 -3.20 -4.76 11.38
C TYR A 7 -2.66 -6.02 10.67
N THR A 8 -1.33 -6.19 10.64
CA THR A 8 -0.65 -7.34 10.00
C THR A 8 -1.26 -8.71 10.37
N PRO A 9 -1.60 -9.02 11.64
CA PRO A 9 -2.13 -10.34 12.02
C PRO A 9 -3.55 -10.64 11.55
N ILE A 10 -4.33 -9.62 11.16
CA ILE A 10 -5.70 -9.79 10.65
C ILE A 10 -5.76 -9.63 9.12
N ALA A 11 -4.78 -8.95 8.52
CA ALA A 11 -4.67 -8.80 7.07
C ALA A 11 -4.02 -10.01 6.36
N ASN A 12 -3.44 -10.96 7.11
CA ASN A 12 -2.75 -12.14 6.58
C ASN A 12 -3.04 -13.36 7.46
N PRO A 13 -2.77 -14.59 6.97
CA PRO A 13 -2.91 -15.79 7.79
C PRO A 13 -2.16 -15.68 9.13
N ARG A 14 -2.90 -15.83 10.23
CA ARG A 14 -2.40 -15.62 11.61
C ARG A 14 -1.12 -16.40 11.93
N HIS A 15 -0.97 -17.59 11.34
CA HIS A 15 0.16 -18.49 11.57
C HIS A 15 1.49 -18.01 10.96
N PHE A 16 1.51 -16.94 10.16
CA PHE A 16 2.76 -16.32 9.69
C PHE A 16 3.45 -15.53 10.81
N VAL A 17 2.71 -15.07 11.81
CA VAL A 17 3.22 -14.22 12.89
C VAL A 17 2.68 -14.66 14.26
N PRO A 18 2.65 -15.96 14.59
CA PRO A 18 1.80 -16.56 15.64
C PRO A 18 2.02 -15.92 17.02
N ASP A 19 3.24 -15.50 17.33
CA ASP A 19 3.60 -14.97 18.65
C ASP A 19 3.78 -13.44 18.66
N TRP A 20 3.55 -12.77 17.53
CA TRP A 20 3.78 -11.33 17.41
C TRP A 20 2.49 -10.55 17.63
N THR A 21 2.62 -9.44 18.35
CA THR A 21 1.55 -8.45 18.52
C THR A 21 1.89 -7.20 17.74
N PHE A 22 0.93 -6.75 16.94
CA PHE A 22 0.96 -5.51 16.19
C PHE A 22 -0.20 -4.62 16.67
N GLY A 23 -0.05 -3.32 16.49
CA GLY A 23 -1.08 -2.36 16.88
C GLY A 23 -0.51 -0.96 17.01
N ILE A 24 -1.40 0.02 17.00
CA ILE A 24 -1.07 1.41 17.26
C ILE A 24 -0.85 1.55 18.77
N GLN A 25 0.40 1.75 19.19
CA GLN A 25 0.78 1.88 20.60
C GLN A 25 1.27 3.31 20.87
N GLU A 26 0.34 4.27 20.99
CA GLU A 26 0.64 5.71 21.15
C GLU A 26 1.64 5.97 22.29
N GLU A 27 1.40 5.40 23.47
CA GLU A 27 2.26 5.58 24.65
C GLU A 27 3.68 5.06 24.42
N ARG A 28 3.81 3.89 23.77
CA ARG A 28 5.11 3.31 23.46
C ARG A 28 5.84 4.13 22.41
N LEU A 29 5.13 4.62 21.39
CA LEU A 29 5.70 5.50 20.38
C LEU A 29 6.16 6.82 21.02
N GLN A 30 5.33 7.46 21.87
CA GLN A 30 5.71 8.68 22.59
C GLN A 30 6.98 8.46 23.41
N LYS A 31 7.05 7.39 24.20
CA LYS A 31 8.26 7.04 24.95
C LYS A 31 9.49 6.88 24.03
N THR A 32 9.32 6.25 22.87
CA THR A 32 10.40 6.06 21.89
C THR A 32 10.87 7.40 21.29
N VAL A 33 9.93 8.33 21.02
CA VAL A 33 10.23 9.69 20.57
C VAL A 33 11.00 10.45 21.66
N ASP A 34 10.51 10.43 22.89
CA ASP A 34 11.13 11.11 24.04
C ASP A 34 12.55 10.57 24.29
N GLU A 35 12.74 9.26 24.22
CA GLU A 35 14.06 8.63 24.36
C GLU A 35 15.01 9.05 23.24
N ALA A 36 14.54 9.15 21.99
CA ALA A 36 15.36 9.62 20.87
C ALA A 36 15.80 11.08 21.08
N ARG A 37 14.88 11.95 21.52
CA ARG A 37 15.18 13.35 21.85
C ARG A 37 16.15 13.48 23.01
N ALA A 38 15.94 12.71 24.09
CA ALA A 38 16.83 12.70 25.25
C ALA A 38 18.25 12.25 24.91
N LYS A 39 18.40 11.37 23.91
CA LYS A 39 19.70 10.95 23.36
C LYS A 39 20.35 11.99 22.43
N GLY A 40 19.70 13.14 22.20
CA GLY A 40 20.24 14.27 21.46
C GLY A 40 19.72 14.42 20.02
N ALA A 41 18.66 13.71 19.62
CA ALA A 41 18.08 13.88 18.29
C ALA A 41 17.49 15.28 18.08
N TRP A 42 18.03 16.03 17.11
CA TRP A 42 17.53 17.35 16.70
C TRP A 42 16.27 17.27 15.84
N THR A 43 16.08 16.15 15.15
CA THR A 43 14.88 15.83 14.38
C THR A 43 14.50 14.37 14.56
N VAL A 44 13.21 14.07 14.61
CA VAL A 44 12.65 12.72 14.69
C VAL A 44 11.73 12.50 13.49
N VAL A 45 12.13 11.57 12.63
CA VAL A 45 11.35 11.08 11.49
C VAL A 45 10.73 9.73 11.83
N LEU A 46 9.43 9.60 11.61
CA LEU A 46 8.71 8.33 11.65
C LEU A 46 8.59 7.78 10.22
N LEU A 47 9.24 6.65 9.95
CA LEU A 47 9.01 5.86 8.73
C LEU A 47 7.87 4.88 9.03
N SER A 48 6.69 5.21 8.52
CA SER A 48 5.43 4.54 8.86
C SER A 48 4.90 3.68 7.71
N HIS A 49 4.18 2.63 8.07
CA HIS A 49 3.36 1.86 7.16
C HIS A 49 1.93 1.71 7.71
N ASN A 50 1.42 2.69 8.46
CA ASN A 50 0.07 2.63 9.02
C ASN A 50 -1.02 2.90 7.97
N GLY A 51 -0.74 3.82 7.05
CA GLY A 51 -1.73 4.42 6.15
C GLY A 51 -1.93 5.90 6.46
N MET A 52 -2.22 6.70 5.43
CA MET A 52 -2.23 8.16 5.50
C MET A 52 -3.14 8.71 6.60
N ASP A 53 -4.41 8.30 6.65
CA ASP A 53 -5.37 8.82 7.62
C ASP A 53 -5.01 8.43 9.06
N VAL A 54 -4.48 7.21 9.26
CA VAL A 54 -3.95 6.75 10.55
C VAL A 54 -2.74 7.59 10.96
N ASP A 55 -1.82 7.87 10.03
CA ASP A 55 -0.62 8.67 10.29
C ASP A 55 -0.96 10.14 10.59
N LEU A 56 -1.95 10.71 9.92
CA LEU A 56 -2.47 12.05 10.22
C LEU A 56 -3.05 12.11 11.64
N LYS A 57 -3.87 11.12 12.02
CA LYS A 57 -4.40 11.02 13.37
C LYS A 57 -3.26 10.83 14.38
N LEU A 58 -2.33 9.93 14.14
CA LEU A 58 -1.19 9.65 15.02
C LEU A 58 -0.32 10.89 15.26
N ALA A 59 -0.05 11.67 14.21
CA ALA A 59 0.71 12.92 14.30
C ALA A 59 0.00 13.98 15.19
N SER A 60 -1.32 13.94 15.31
CA SER A 60 -2.06 14.81 16.25
C SER A 60 -1.99 14.37 17.71
N ARG A 61 -1.54 13.13 17.96
CA ARG A 61 -1.59 12.46 19.26
C ARG A 61 -0.22 12.29 19.90
N VAL A 62 0.80 12.10 19.07
CA VAL A 62 2.19 11.91 19.50
C VAL A 62 2.99 13.17 19.21
N THR A 63 3.59 13.73 20.25
CA THR A 63 4.37 14.96 20.16
C THR A 63 5.85 14.67 19.92
N GLY A 64 6.56 15.65 19.33
CA GLY A 64 8.01 15.56 19.13
C GLY A 64 8.45 14.83 17.86
N ILE A 65 7.52 14.33 17.04
CA ILE A 65 7.77 13.87 15.67
C ILE A 65 7.75 15.10 14.75
N ASP A 66 8.78 15.29 13.92
CA ASP A 66 8.81 16.40 12.96
C ASP A 66 8.25 15.97 11.60
N VAL A 67 8.48 14.72 11.20
CA VAL A 67 8.08 14.19 9.88
C VAL A 67 7.59 12.77 10.01
N VAL A 68 6.47 12.45 9.35
CA VAL A 68 5.98 11.11 9.07
C VAL A 68 6.10 10.86 7.57
N LEU A 69 6.94 9.88 7.20
CA LEU A 69 7.04 9.33 5.86
C LEU A 69 6.24 8.04 5.84
N GLY A 70 5.00 8.11 5.37
CA GLY A 70 4.05 7.00 5.41
C GLY A 70 4.07 6.11 4.18
N GLY A 71 3.20 5.11 4.21
CA GLY A 71 3.03 4.09 3.16
C GLY A 71 1.64 3.46 3.26
N HIS A 72 1.52 2.19 2.86
CA HIS A 72 0.30 1.37 2.90
C HIS A 72 -0.85 1.82 1.99
N THR A 73 -1.33 3.05 2.13
CA THR A 73 -2.54 3.54 1.45
C THR A 73 -2.30 4.00 0.01
N HIS A 74 -1.03 4.05 -0.43
CA HIS A 74 -0.61 4.35 -1.81
C HIS A 74 -0.95 5.77 -2.30
N ASP A 75 -1.11 6.73 -1.39
CA ASP A 75 -1.37 8.13 -1.74
C ASP A 75 -0.14 8.82 -2.33
N ALA A 76 -0.32 9.50 -3.45
CA ALA A 76 0.69 10.39 -4.02
C ALA A 76 0.45 11.80 -3.49
N VAL A 77 1.13 12.16 -2.41
CA VAL A 77 0.93 13.43 -1.70
C VAL A 77 1.83 14.49 -2.33
N VAL A 78 1.25 15.41 -3.10
CA VAL A 78 2.03 16.43 -3.87
C VAL A 78 2.75 17.42 -2.96
N GLN A 79 2.21 17.70 -1.78
CA GLN A 79 2.82 18.51 -0.71
C GLN A 79 2.48 17.90 0.65
N PRO A 80 3.42 17.84 1.61
CA PRO A 80 3.17 17.25 2.91
C PRO A 80 2.02 17.96 3.64
N VAL A 81 1.20 17.19 4.32
CA VAL A 81 0.10 17.71 5.15
C VAL A 81 0.66 18.02 6.54
N ALA A 82 0.50 19.26 6.99
CA ALA A 82 0.92 19.66 8.33
C ALA A 82 -0.16 19.31 9.37
N VAL A 83 0.23 18.60 10.42
CA VAL A 83 -0.56 18.34 11.61
C VAL A 83 0.15 19.00 12.79
N GLY A 84 -0.29 20.21 13.16
CA GLY A 84 0.48 21.06 14.07
C GLY A 84 1.84 21.40 13.45
N THR A 85 2.93 20.95 14.07
CA THR A 85 4.30 21.12 13.57
C THR A 85 4.84 19.90 12.82
N THR A 86 4.10 18.80 12.78
CA THR A 86 4.52 17.55 12.13
C THR A 86 4.10 17.53 10.67
N LEU A 87 5.00 17.19 9.76
CA LEU A 87 4.71 17.01 8.34
C LEU A 87 4.39 15.55 8.05
N VAL A 88 3.32 15.26 7.32
CA VAL A 88 2.91 13.89 6.96
C VAL A 88 2.83 13.77 5.44
N THR A 89 3.48 12.75 4.85
CA THR A 89 3.48 12.54 3.39
C THR A 89 3.61 11.07 3.01
N ASN A 90 3.06 10.72 1.86
CA ASN A 90 3.26 9.44 1.15
C ASN A 90 3.78 9.68 -0.28
N ALA A 91 4.49 8.69 -0.84
CA ALA A 91 5.13 8.78 -2.17
C ALA A 91 4.44 7.94 -3.25
N GLY A 92 3.15 7.61 -3.08
CA GLY A 92 2.41 6.77 -4.00
C GLY A 92 2.78 5.29 -3.90
N CYS A 93 2.84 4.62 -5.05
CA CYS A 93 3.13 3.18 -5.16
C CYS A 93 3.88 2.86 -6.45
N ASN A 94 4.33 1.60 -6.56
CA ASN A 94 4.93 1.00 -7.76
C ASN A 94 6.14 1.77 -8.32
N GLY A 95 6.85 2.52 -7.46
CA GLY A 95 7.97 3.36 -7.88
C GLY A 95 7.57 4.50 -8.82
N LYS A 96 6.28 4.86 -8.92
CA LYS A 96 5.78 5.92 -9.81
C LYS A 96 6.32 7.31 -9.43
N PHE A 97 6.63 7.50 -8.15
CA PHE A 97 7.18 8.75 -7.64
C PHE A 97 8.32 8.50 -6.65
N LEU A 98 9.21 9.49 -6.58
CA LEU A 98 10.21 9.65 -5.53
C LEU A 98 9.91 10.95 -4.77
N ALA A 99 9.53 10.83 -3.50
CA ALA A 99 9.41 12.00 -2.63
C ALA A 99 10.80 12.41 -2.13
N VAL A 100 11.16 13.68 -2.35
CA VAL A 100 12.40 14.29 -1.87
C VAL A 100 12.03 15.39 -0.88
N LEU A 101 12.48 15.23 0.36
CA LEU A 101 12.28 16.19 1.45
C LEU A 101 13.65 16.67 1.94
N ASP A 102 14.03 17.86 1.50
CA ASP A 102 15.24 18.53 1.98
C ASP A 102 14.90 19.28 3.26
N MET A 103 15.66 19.07 4.34
CA MET A 103 15.36 19.61 5.67
C MET A 103 16.50 20.48 6.19
N ASP A 104 16.18 21.70 6.65
CA ASP A 104 17.10 22.54 7.43
C ASP A 104 16.98 22.19 8.92
N VAL A 105 17.86 21.29 9.38
CA VAL A 105 17.88 20.78 10.75
C VAL A 105 18.89 21.56 11.59
N GLN A 106 18.38 22.23 12.63
CA GLN A 106 19.19 22.95 13.60
C GLN A 106 19.00 22.38 15.01
N ARG A 107 19.86 22.77 15.96
CA ARG A 107 19.86 22.21 17.32
C ARG A 107 18.53 22.42 18.07
N ASP A 108 17.85 23.50 17.76
CA ASP A 108 16.54 23.87 18.31
C ASP A 108 15.37 23.46 17.38
N GLY A 109 15.61 22.52 16.45
CA GLY A 109 14.59 21.83 15.65
C GLY A 109 14.69 22.06 14.14
N LEU A 110 13.70 21.55 13.41
CA LEU A 110 13.51 21.77 11.97
C LEU A 110 13.10 23.23 11.72
N LYS A 111 13.86 23.97 10.89
CA LYS A 111 13.61 25.39 10.60
C LYS A 111 12.89 25.65 9.29
N GLY A 112 13.07 24.75 8.34
CA GLY A 112 12.47 24.83 7.03
C GLY A 112 12.64 23.53 6.27
N TYR A 113 11.90 23.40 5.19
CA TYR A 113 12.03 22.28 4.28
C TYR A 113 11.69 22.69 2.86
N GLU A 114 12.22 21.93 1.90
CA GLU A 114 11.75 21.94 0.52
C GLU A 114 11.24 20.53 0.18
N TYR A 115 10.07 20.44 -0.46
CA TYR A 115 9.47 19.17 -0.82
C TYR A 115 9.18 19.10 -2.32
N ARG A 116 9.57 17.97 -2.92
CA ARG A 116 9.29 17.65 -4.31
C ARG A 116 8.83 16.20 -4.44
N LEU A 117 7.70 15.96 -5.10
CA LEU A 117 7.28 14.63 -5.52
C LEU A 117 7.65 14.44 -7.00
N LEU A 118 8.74 13.72 -7.25
CA LEU A 118 9.31 13.57 -8.58
C LEU A 118 8.71 12.35 -9.28
N PRO A 119 8.03 12.50 -10.44
CA PRO A 119 7.54 11.36 -11.20
C PRO A 119 8.69 10.58 -11.84
N VAL A 120 8.60 9.25 -11.83
CA VAL A 120 9.62 8.35 -12.40
C VAL A 120 9.14 7.90 -13.79
N PHE A 121 9.59 8.62 -14.83
CA PHE A 121 9.33 8.28 -16.22
C PHE A 121 10.53 7.55 -16.83
N SER A 122 10.42 6.22 -16.99
CA SER A 122 11.49 5.36 -17.49
C SER A 122 11.91 5.65 -18.94
N ASN A 123 11.07 6.31 -19.73
CA ASN A 123 11.38 6.75 -21.08
C ASN A 123 12.13 8.10 -21.14
N VAL A 124 12.27 8.79 -20.01
CA VAL A 124 13.00 10.08 -19.89
C VAL A 124 14.27 9.92 -19.06
N LEU A 125 14.25 9.04 -18.06
CA LEU A 125 15.38 8.79 -17.18
C LEU A 125 16.29 7.69 -17.75
N GLN A 126 17.61 7.91 -17.69
CA GLN A 126 18.57 6.88 -18.02
C GLN A 126 18.51 5.76 -16.97
N ALA A 127 18.30 4.53 -17.41
CA ALA A 127 18.32 3.36 -16.54
C ALA A 127 19.74 3.12 -15.98
N ASP A 128 19.80 2.78 -14.70
CA ASP A 128 21.06 2.36 -14.08
C ASP A 128 21.50 1.00 -14.67
N ALA A 129 22.76 0.95 -15.13
CA ALA A 129 23.27 -0.19 -15.87
C ALA A 129 23.44 -1.44 -14.99
N GLU A 130 23.88 -1.26 -13.74
CA GLU A 130 24.08 -2.35 -12.79
C GLU A 130 22.74 -2.94 -12.34
N MET A 131 21.76 -2.09 -12.04
CA MET A 131 20.41 -2.51 -11.69
C MET A 131 19.72 -3.21 -12.87
N SER A 132 19.88 -2.70 -14.09
CA SER A 132 19.34 -3.34 -15.29
C SER A 132 19.93 -4.74 -15.51
N ALA A 133 21.24 -4.90 -15.28
CA ALA A 133 21.90 -6.20 -15.33
C ALA A 133 21.38 -7.14 -14.24
N LEU A 134 21.24 -6.66 -13.00
CA LEU A 134 20.70 -7.44 -11.89
C LEU A 134 19.28 -7.93 -12.18
N ILE A 135 18.38 -7.04 -12.61
CA ILE A 135 16.99 -7.41 -12.94
C ILE A 135 16.97 -8.48 -14.03
N ARG A 136 17.76 -8.30 -15.10
CA ARG A 136 17.85 -9.29 -16.19
C ARG A 136 18.32 -10.64 -15.67
N THR A 137 19.37 -10.67 -14.85
CA THR A 137 19.90 -11.92 -14.28
C THR A 137 18.87 -12.62 -13.40
N GLN A 138 18.14 -11.89 -12.57
CA GLN A 138 17.11 -12.46 -11.69
C GLN A 138 15.88 -12.97 -12.47
N ARG A 139 15.51 -12.28 -13.55
CA ARG A 139 14.34 -12.65 -14.38
C ARG A 139 14.63 -13.73 -15.42
N ALA A 140 15.88 -13.88 -15.86
CA ALA A 140 16.27 -14.82 -16.92
C ALA A 140 15.71 -16.25 -16.77
N PRO A 141 15.68 -16.87 -15.57
CA PRO A 141 15.10 -18.22 -15.41
C PRO A 141 13.58 -18.28 -15.64
N TYR A 142 12.88 -17.15 -15.56
CA TYR A 142 11.42 -17.05 -15.57
C TYR A 142 10.87 -16.32 -16.80
N GLU A 143 11.72 -15.76 -17.65
CA GLU A 143 11.35 -14.85 -18.75
C GLU A 143 10.27 -15.45 -19.67
N ALA A 144 10.41 -16.73 -20.03
CA ALA A 144 9.43 -17.43 -20.85
C ALA A 144 8.06 -17.56 -20.16
N LYS A 145 8.05 -17.73 -18.84
CA LYS A 145 6.82 -17.86 -18.05
C LYS A 145 6.15 -16.49 -17.87
N VAL A 146 6.88 -15.48 -17.39
CA VAL A 146 6.30 -14.16 -17.13
C VAL A 146 5.95 -13.41 -18.41
N GLY A 147 6.72 -13.63 -19.49
CA GLY A 147 6.46 -13.05 -20.82
C GLY A 147 5.41 -13.80 -21.65
N GLU A 148 4.81 -14.88 -21.15
CA GLU A 148 3.74 -15.59 -21.85
C GLU A 148 2.56 -14.64 -22.07
N GLN A 149 2.23 -14.39 -23.34
CA GLN A 149 1.06 -13.61 -23.71
C GLN A 149 -0.19 -14.47 -23.63
N LEU A 150 -1.16 -14.04 -22.82
CA LEU A 150 -2.40 -14.75 -22.54
C LEU A 150 -3.57 -14.20 -23.36
N ALA A 151 -3.60 -12.88 -23.54
CA ALA A 151 -4.68 -12.20 -24.26
C ALA A 151 -4.23 -10.81 -24.76
N VAL A 152 -5.15 -10.07 -25.38
CA VAL A 152 -5.01 -8.65 -25.70
C VAL A 152 -6.17 -7.91 -25.07
N SER A 153 -5.88 -6.86 -24.29
CA SER A 153 -6.93 -6.08 -23.67
C SER A 153 -7.65 -5.21 -24.71
N GLN A 154 -8.99 -5.24 -24.72
CA GLN A 154 -9.79 -4.33 -25.57
C GLN A 154 -10.08 -2.99 -24.88
N GLY A 155 -9.94 -2.93 -23.56
CA GLY A 155 -10.22 -1.75 -22.74
C GLY A 155 -9.11 -1.47 -21.72
N LEU A 156 -9.30 -0.44 -20.90
CA LEU A 156 -8.41 -0.16 -19.79
C LEU A 156 -8.71 -1.14 -18.65
N LEU A 157 -7.71 -1.92 -18.23
CA LEU A 157 -7.79 -2.72 -17.01
C LEU A 157 -7.07 -1.99 -15.89
N TYR A 158 -7.78 -1.67 -14.81
CA TYR A 158 -7.22 -1.07 -13.61
C TYR A 158 -7.82 -1.73 -12.37
N ARG A 159 -7.07 -1.66 -11.27
CA ARG A 159 -7.49 -2.21 -9.97
C ARG A 159 -8.06 -1.16 -9.03
N ARG A 160 -7.23 -0.15 -8.73
CA ARG A 160 -7.49 0.91 -7.75
C ARG A 160 -8.89 1.54 -7.93
N GLY A 161 -9.72 1.42 -6.89
CA GLY A 161 -11.04 2.03 -6.82
C GLY A 161 -11.77 1.51 -5.58
N ASN A 162 -12.50 2.38 -4.85
CA ASN A 162 -13.11 2.00 -3.58
C ASN A 162 -14.17 0.89 -3.68
N PHE A 163 -14.75 0.66 -4.86
CA PHE A 163 -15.84 -0.29 -5.06
C PHE A 163 -15.67 -1.20 -6.28
N ASN A 164 -14.84 -0.81 -7.25
CA ASN A 164 -14.69 -1.55 -8.50
C ASN A 164 -13.39 -1.19 -9.22
N GLY A 165 -12.87 -2.18 -9.95
CA GLY A 165 -11.78 -2.07 -10.91
C GLY A 165 -12.02 -3.04 -12.06
N SER A 166 -11.82 -2.59 -13.30
CA SER A 166 -12.04 -3.43 -14.48
C SER A 166 -11.09 -4.64 -14.56
N LEU A 167 -9.92 -4.58 -13.91
CA LEU A 167 -9.03 -5.74 -13.78
C LEU A 167 -9.65 -6.79 -12.84
N ASP A 168 -10.19 -6.37 -11.70
CA ASP A 168 -10.83 -7.27 -10.75
C ASP A 168 -12.13 -7.85 -11.30
N GLN A 169 -12.88 -7.10 -12.11
CA GLN A 169 -14.03 -7.67 -12.84
C GLN A 169 -13.63 -8.86 -13.72
N VAL A 170 -12.50 -8.79 -14.43
CA VAL A 170 -12.00 -9.92 -15.24
C VAL A 170 -11.67 -11.13 -14.36
N ILE A 171 -11.07 -10.90 -13.18
CA ILE A 171 -10.77 -11.96 -12.21
C ILE A 171 -12.07 -12.60 -11.71
N LEU A 172 -13.07 -11.78 -11.34
CA LEU A 172 -14.37 -12.23 -10.88
C LEU A 172 -15.10 -13.06 -11.95
N ASP A 173 -15.14 -12.59 -13.19
CA ASP A 173 -15.77 -13.29 -14.32
C ASP A 173 -15.09 -14.65 -14.57
N ALA A 174 -13.75 -14.70 -14.49
CA ALA A 174 -13.00 -15.94 -14.62
C ALA A 174 -13.29 -16.92 -13.46
N LEU A 175 -13.42 -16.42 -12.23
CA LEU A 175 -13.80 -17.22 -11.08
C LEU A 175 -15.21 -17.81 -11.26
N LEU A 176 -16.19 -17.00 -11.66
CA LEU A 176 -17.57 -17.46 -11.91
C LEU A 176 -17.61 -18.53 -13.01
N ALA A 177 -16.89 -18.32 -14.11
CA ALA A 177 -16.83 -19.28 -15.21
C ALA A 177 -16.21 -20.64 -14.83
N VAL A 178 -15.25 -20.66 -13.90
CA VAL A 178 -14.51 -21.88 -13.52
C VAL A 178 -15.11 -22.57 -12.29
N LYS A 179 -15.74 -21.82 -11.39
CA LYS A 179 -16.17 -22.31 -10.06
C LYS A 179 -17.65 -22.61 -9.94
N ASP A 180 -18.44 -22.38 -11.00
CA ASP A 180 -19.90 -22.59 -11.01
C ASP A 180 -20.56 -21.94 -9.78
N ALA A 181 -20.23 -20.67 -9.55
CA ALA A 181 -20.71 -19.87 -8.42
C ALA A 181 -21.62 -18.76 -8.92
N GLU A 182 -22.54 -18.31 -8.07
CA GLU A 182 -23.45 -17.19 -8.36
C GLU A 182 -22.81 -15.82 -8.06
N ILE A 183 -21.86 -15.80 -7.13
CA ILE A 183 -21.14 -14.60 -6.67
C ILE A 183 -19.67 -14.96 -6.47
N ALA A 184 -18.78 -14.06 -6.89
CA ALA A 184 -17.35 -14.13 -6.62
C ALA A 184 -16.91 -12.89 -5.82
N PHE A 185 -15.88 -13.05 -5.00
CA PHE A 185 -15.24 -11.97 -4.26
C PHE A 185 -13.77 -11.89 -4.63
N SER A 186 -13.28 -10.68 -4.87
CA SER A 186 -11.86 -10.37 -5.05
C SER A 186 -11.43 -9.53 -3.85
N PRO A 187 -10.23 -9.74 -3.28
CA PRO A 187 -9.73 -8.85 -2.24
C PRO A 187 -9.45 -7.45 -2.81
N GLY A 188 -9.95 -6.40 -2.14
CA GLY A 188 -9.68 -4.99 -2.48
C GLY A 188 -8.25 -4.54 -2.20
N PHE A 189 -7.26 -5.19 -2.81
CA PHE A 189 -5.86 -4.83 -2.69
C PHE A 189 -5.54 -3.55 -3.48
N ARG A 190 -4.66 -2.71 -2.92
CA ARG A 190 -4.21 -1.47 -3.58
C ARG A 190 -3.00 -1.64 -4.51
N TRP A 191 -2.33 -2.79 -4.47
CA TRP A 191 -1.18 -3.10 -5.33
C TRP A 191 -1.64 -3.74 -6.64
N GLY A 192 -0.93 -3.46 -7.73
CA GLY A 192 -1.30 -3.85 -9.08
C GLY A 192 -0.90 -2.78 -10.11
N THR A 193 -0.79 -3.16 -11.37
CA THR A 193 -0.58 -2.25 -12.51
C THR A 193 -1.88 -2.02 -13.28
N SER A 194 -1.77 -1.32 -14.42
CA SER A 194 -2.88 -1.12 -15.34
C SER A 194 -2.47 -1.60 -16.72
N VAL A 195 -3.39 -2.25 -17.44
CA VAL A 195 -3.18 -2.70 -18.82
C VAL A 195 -3.96 -1.79 -19.75
N LEU A 196 -3.26 -1.18 -20.71
CA LEU A 196 -3.87 -0.25 -21.66
C LEU A 196 -4.68 -0.98 -22.74
N PRO A 197 -5.68 -0.33 -23.35
CA PRO A 197 -6.35 -0.86 -24.54
C PRO A 197 -5.33 -1.20 -25.64
N GLY A 198 -5.48 -2.36 -26.26
CA GLY A 198 -4.59 -2.89 -27.29
C GLY A 198 -3.29 -3.52 -26.79
N ALA A 199 -2.98 -3.44 -25.49
CA ALA A 199 -1.80 -4.08 -24.94
C ALA A 199 -2.01 -5.58 -24.73
N ALA A 200 -0.94 -6.35 -24.87
CA ALA A 200 -0.91 -7.75 -24.48
C ALA A 200 -1.10 -7.87 -22.96
N ILE A 201 -1.91 -8.84 -22.54
CA ILE A 201 -2.00 -9.28 -21.14
C ILE A 201 -1.04 -10.45 -21.01
N THR A 202 -0.05 -10.33 -20.13
CA THR A 202 0.97 -11.36 -19.90
C THR A 202 0.74 -12.09 -18.58
N MET A 203 1.43 -13.20 -18.37
CA MET A 203 1.49 -13.85 -17.07
C MET A 203 2.09 -12.93 -15.99
N ASP A 204 3.02 -12.03 -16.34
CA ASP A 204 3.54 -11.03 -15.39
C ASP A 204 2.42 -10.09 -14.91
N ASP A 205 1.49 -9.70 -15.78
CA ASP A 205 0.32 -8.88 -15.40
C ASP A 205 -0.61 -9.65 -14.46
N VAL A 206 -0.84 -10.94 -14.71
CA VAL A 206 -1.63 -11.80 -13.81
C VAL A 206 -0.94 -11.93 -12.45
N MET A 207 0.37 -12.17 -12.42
CA MET A 207 1.13 -12.27 -11.18
C MET A 207 1.16 -10.93 -10.44
N ASN A 208 1.32 -9.81 -11.15
CA ASN A 208 1.19 -8.47 -10.59
C ASN A 208 -0.20 -8.21 -10.01
N ALA A 209 -1.21 -8.96 -10.48
CA ALA A 209 -2.57 -8.87 -9.99
C ALA A 209 -2.85 -9.82 -8.80
N THR A 210 -2.23 -11.00 -8.73
CA THR A 210 -2.70 -12.08 -7.84
C THR A 210 -1.61 -12.79 -7.03
N ALA A 211 -0.34 -12.39 -7.11
CA ALA A 211 0.78 -13.09 -6.46
C ALA A 211 0.87 -12.88 -4.94
N ILE A 212 -0.10 -13.42 -4.20
CA ILE A 212 -0.02 -13.63 -2.75
C ILE A 212 0.58 -15.00 -2.44
N THR A 213 1.19 -15.17 -1.27
CA THR A 213 1.81 -16.43 -0.83
C THR A 213 0.79 -17.49 -0.40
N TYR A 214 -0.49 -17.14 -0.33
CA TYR A 214 -1.62 -18.00 0.01
C TYR A 214 -2.73 -17.91 -1.07
N PRO A 215 -2.44 -18.21 -2.35
CA PRO A 215 -3.32 -17.89 -3.48
C PRO A 215 -4.47 -18.89 -3.66
N PHE A 216 -4.91 -19.56 -2.59
CA PHE A 216 -5.94 -20.59 -2.66
C PHE A 216 -7.31 -19.95 -2.94
N VAL A 217 -8.01 -20.48 -3.95
CA VAL A 217 -9.39 -20.12 -4.25
C VAL A 217 -10.32 -21.17 -3.66
N THR A 218 -11.30 -20.73 -2.87
CA THR A 218 -12.30 -21.61 -2.25
C THR A 218 -13.71 -21.28 -2.74
N THR A 219 -14.56 -22.31 -2.83
CA THR A 219 -15.99 -22.16 -3.09
C THR A 219 -16.73 -22.54 -1.82
N ASN A 220 -17.57 -21.62 -1.31
CA ASN A 220 -18.31 -21.81 -0.07
C ASN A 220 -19.79 -21.50 -0.30
N VAL A 221 -20.67 -22.16 0.45
CA VAL A 221 -22.10 -21.83 0.48
C VAL A 221 -22.33 -20.81 1.59
N LEU A 222 -22.82 -19.62 1.25
CA LEU A 222 -23.13 -18.54 2.17
C LEU A 222 -24.61 -18.19 2.07
N THR A 223 -25.22 -17.80 3.20
CA THR A 223 -26.58 -17.24 3.18
C THR A 223 -26.56 -15.80 2.67
N GLY A 224 -27.69 -15.30 2.17
CA GLY A 224 -27.82 -13.89 1.80
C GLY A 224 -27.50 -12.93 2.95
N ASP A 225 -27.89 -13.30 4.18
CA ASP A 225 -27.55 -12.53 5.39
C ASP A 225 -26.04 -12.51 5.67
N SER A 226 -25.34 -13.63 5.44
CA SER A 226 -23.89 -13.69 5.58
C SER A 226 -23.17 -12.82 4.55
N ILE A 227 -23.65 -12.81 3.30
CA ILE A 227 -23.12 -11.95 2.24
C ILE A 227 -23.32 -10.48 2.60
N LYS A 228 -24.53 -10.10 3.03
CA LYS A 228 -24.82 -8.74 3.47
C LYS A 228 -23.92 -8.33 4.63
N ALA A 229 -23.85 -9.15 5.68
CA ALA A 229 -23.03 -8.84 6.86
C ALA A 229 -21.55 -8.65 6.50
N LEU A 230 -21.01 -9.46 5.58
CA LEU A 230 -19.64 -9.31 5.09
C LEU A 230 -19.42 -7.95 4.41
N LEU A 231 -20.33 -7.54 3.53
CA LEU A 231 -20.22 -6.26 2.83
C LEU A 231 -20.37 -5.07 3.77
N GLU A 232 -21.28 -5.15 4.75
CA GLU A 232 -21.46 -4.11 5.78
C GLU A 232 -20.21 -3.99 6.67
N ASP A 233 -19.59 -5.10 7.08
CA ASP A 233 -18.34 -5.09 7.87
C ASP A 233 -17.18 -4.41 7.11
N ILE A 234 -17.08 -4.64 5.80
CA ILE A 234 -16.11 -3.94 4.94
C ILE A 234 -16.43 -2.44 4.87
N CYS A 235 -17.69 -2.05 4.71
CA CYS A 235 -18.13 -0.65 4.70
C CYS A 235 -17.82 0.05 6.04
N ASP A 236 -18.13 -0.59 7.17
CA ASP A 236 -17.88 -0.06 8.52
C ASP A 236 -16.38 0.17 8.78
N ASN A 237 -15.51 -0.63 8.14
CA ASN A 237 -14.07 -0.42 8.15
C ASN A 237 -13.63 0.73 7.24
N LEU A 238 -14.01 0.66 5.96
CA LEU A 238 -13.53 1.57 4.92
C LEU A 238 -13.99 3.01 5.13
N PHE A 239 -15.23 3.17 5.60
CA PHE A 239 -15.86 4.47 5.81
C PHE A 239 -15.93 4.87 7.28
N ASN A 240 -15.16 4.21 8.14
CA ASN A 240 -15.16 4.54 9.55
C ASN A 240 -14.75 6.01 9.75
N PRO A 241 -15.50 6.82 10.51
CA PRO A 241 -15.14 8.22 10.74
C PRO A 241 -13.87 8.37 11.58
N ASP A 242 -13.49 7.34 12.33
CA ASP A 242 -12.22 7.31 13.06
C ASP A 242 -11.15 6.56 12.26
N PRO A 243 -10.07 7.24 11.81
CA PRO A 243 -8.96 6.63 11.08
C PRO A 243 -8.33 5.42 11.74
N TYR A 244 -8.32 5.30 13.08
CA TYR A 244 -7.73 4.14 13.76
C TYR A 244 -8.55 2.86 13.62
N TYR A 245 -9.75 2.93 13.07
CA TYR A 245 -10.52 1.75 12.69
C TYR A 245 -10.44 1.47 11.20
N GLN A 246 -9.79 2.33 10.40
CA GLN A 246 -9.58 2.08 8.99
C GLN A 246 -8.34 1.20 8.78
N HIS A 247 -8.47 0.13 8.00
CA HIS A 247 -7.36 -0.78 7.72
C HIS A 247 -6.66 -0.48 6.39
N GLY A 248 -7.12 0.49 5.61
CA GLY A 248 -6.46 0.98 4.39
C GLY A 248 -6.57 0.08 3.16
N GLY A 249 -7.59 -0.77 3.08
CA GLY A 249 -7.96 -1.53 1.88
C GLY A 249 -8.92 -0.75 0.96
N ASP A 250 -9.23 -1.34 -0.20
CA ASP A 250 -10.41 -1.02 -1.02
C ASP A 250 -11.47 -2.12 -0.82
N MET A 251 -12.66 -2.00 -1.44
CA MET A 251 -13.69 -3.06 -1.46
C MET A 251 -13.54 -3.96 -2.68
#